data_AF-U6DAE5-F1
#
_entry.id   AF-U6DAE5-F1
#
_cell.length_a   1.000
_cell.length_b   1.000
_cell.length_c   1.000
_cell.angle_alpha   90.00
_cell.angle_beta   90.00
_cell.angle_gamma   90.00
#
_symmetry.space_group_name_H-M   'P 1'
#
loop_
_entity.id
_entity.type
_entity.pdbx_description
1 polymer ?
#
loop_
_entity_poly.entity_id
_entity_poly.type
_entity_poly.pdbx_seq_one_letter_code
_entity_poly.pdbx_strand_id
1 'polypeptide(L)'
;AKRAAHNVHKRLQACLQGQSGADMDKRVKKLPLMALSTTMAESFKELDPDSSMGKALEMSCAIQNQLARILAEFEMTLERDVLQPLSKLSEEELPIILKHKKSLQKLVSDWNTLKSRLTQAAKNSGGGQGLGGGTGSYGHTATATKMETLKEEEEELKKRVETSKDEYLADLYHFATKEDTYANYFIHLMEIQADYHRKSLSSLDTALAELRENHSQADPSPLTTATPLGVYGVPLETHLQNLGRDIALPIEACVMMLLSDGMKEEGLFRLAAGASVLKRLKQTMASDPCSLQEFCSDPHAVAGA
;
A
#
# COMPACT_ATOMS: atom_id res chain seq x y z
N ALA A 1 -6.48 -20.15 -14.07
CA ALA A 1 -6.11 -18.93 -14.80
C ALA A 1 -7.19 -17.83 -14.70
N LYS A 2 -8.29 -17.84 -15.47
CA LYS A 2 -9.20 -16.67 -15.62
C LYS A 2 -9.68 -16.07 -14.29
N ARG A 3 -10.29 -16.91 -13.46
CA ARG A 3 -10.83 -16.48 -12.16
C ARG A 3 -9.74 -15.92 -11.24
N ALA A 4 -8.54 -16.52 -11.27
CA ALA A 4 -7.42 -16.07 -10.46
C ALA A 4 -6.94 -14.68 -10.92
N ALA A 5 -6.70 -14.50 -12.23
CA ALA A 5 -6.29 -13.22 -12.79
C ALA A 5 -7.32 -12.11 -12.49
N HIS A 6 -8.61 -12.38 -12.71
CA HIS A 6 -9.69 -11.43 -12.41
C HIS A 6 -9.76 -11.08 -10.91
N ASN A 7 -9.69 -12.09 -10.02
CA ASN A 7 -9.77 -11.86 -8.59
C ASN A 7 -8.58 -11.05 -8.08
N VAL A 8 -7.37 -11.36 -8.53
CA VAL A 8 -6.17 -10.61 -8.15
C VAL A 8 -6.24 -9.19 -8.69
N HIS A 9 -6.57 -9.00 -9.97
CA HIS A 9 -6.75 -7.67 -10.56
C HIS A 9 -7.73 -6.82 -9.73
N LYS A 10 -8.92 -7.34 -9.44
CA LYS A 10 -9.94 -6.61 -8.67
C LYS A 10 -9.48 -6.25 -7.26
N ARG A 11 -8.77 -7.16 -6.57
CA ARG A 11 -8.27 -6.90 -5.21
C ARG A 11 -7.11 -5.92 -5.20
N LEU A 12 -6.18 -6.06 -6.15
CA LEU A 12 -5.04 -5.17 -6.30
C LEU A 12 -5.49 -3.75 -6.67
N GLN A 13 -6.49 -3.60 -7.54
CA GLN A 13 -7.09 -2.31 -7.86
C GLN A 13 -7.71 -1.64 -6.62
N ALA A 14 -8.33 -2.43 -5.72
CA ALA A 14 -8.91 -1.92 -4.49
C ALA A 14 -7.86 -1.49 -3.44
N CYS A 15 -6.59 -1.85 -3.62
CA CYS A 15 -5.49 -1.39 -2.77
C CYS A 15 -4.96 -0.01 -3.18
N LEU A 16 -5.30 0.49 -4.38
CA LEU A 16 -4.89 1.80 -4.85
C LEU A 16 -5.75 2.89 -4.20
N GLN A 17 -5.11 3.97 -3.76
CA GLN A 17 -5.73 5.15 -3.15
C GLN A 17 -6.00 6.24 -4.20
N GLY A 18 -5.13 6.33 -5.21
CA GLY A 18 -5.25 7.29 -6.30
C GLY A 18 -6.38 6.94 -7.28
N GLN A 19 -6.85 7.94 -8.01
CA GLN A 19 -7.82 7.73 -9.07
C GLN A 19 -7.19 6.97 -10.25
N SER A 20 -7.73 5.78 -10.55
CA SER A 20 -7.36 4.95 -11.72
C SER A 20 -7.52 5.75 -13.02
N GLY A 21 -6.56 5.60 -13.94
CA GLY A 21 -6.51 6.29 -15.23
C GLY A 21 -6.30 7.82 -15.18
N ALA A 22 -6.12 8.42 -14.01
CA ALA A 22 -5.79 9.85 -13.89
C ALA A 22 -4.31 10.13 -14.14
N ASP A 23 -4.00 11.36 -14.57
CA ASP A 23 -2.64 11.88 -14.63
C ASP A 23 -2.01 12.02 -13.22
N MET A 24 -0.69 12.19 -13.20
CA MET A 24 0.09 12.33 -11.97
C MET A 24 -0.48 13.40 -11.04
N ASP A 25 -0.74 14.60 -11.56
CA ASP A 25 -1.19 15.74 -10.77
C ASP A 25 -2.56 15.50 -10.12
N LYS A 26 -3.53 14.97 -10.86
CA LYS A 26 -4.86 14.64 -10.31
C LYS A 26 -4.79 13.50 -9.32
N ARG A 27 -3.91 12.53 -9.56
CA ARG A 27 -3.71 11.40 -8.65
C ARG A 27 -3.15 11.86 -7.32
N VAL A 28 -2.03 12.60 -7.33
CA VAL A 28 -1.38 13.14 -6.13
C VAL A 28 -2.36 13.98 -5.30
N LYS A 29 -3.12 14.88 -5.94
CA LYS A 29 -4.10 15.74 -5.26
C LYS A 29 -5.19 15.00 -4.49
N LYS A 30 -5.51 13.76 -4.88
CA LYS A 30 -6.54 12.95 -4.21
C LYS A 30 -5.98 12.07 -3.10
N LEU A 31 -4.66 11.98 -2.96
CA LEU A 31 -4.05 11.15 -1.93
C LEU A 31 -4.20 11.80 -0.54
N PRO A 32 -4.55 11.01 0.50
CA PRO A 32 -4.60 11.50 1.87
C PRO A 32 -3.28 12.15 2.34
N LEU A 33 -2.13 11.66 1.88
CA LEU A 33 -0.81 12.24 2.16
C LEU A 33 -0.69 13.69 1.65
N MET A 34 -1.27 13.99 0.49
CA MET A 34 -1.28 15.35 -0.05
C MET A 34 -2.20 16.27 0.74
N ALA A 35 -3.36 15.75 1.20
CA ALA A 35 -4.24 16.49 2.11
C ALA A 35 -3.53 16.81 3.44
N LEU A 36 -2.84 15.84 4.02
CA LEU A 36 -2.04 16.02 5.24
C LEU A 36 -0.93 17.07 5.04
N SER A 37 -0.18 16.97 3.94
CA SER A 37 0.85 17.97 3.58
C SER A 37 0.26 19.38 3.46
N THR A 38 -0.92 19.51 2.85
CA THR A 38 -1.61 20.81 2.73
C THR A 38 -2.01 21.36 4.10
N THR A 39 -2.57 20.54 4.98
CA THR A 39 -2.90 20.95 6.35
C THR A 39 -1.64 21.34 7.14
N MET A 40 -0.55 20.58 7.04
CA MET A 40 0.72 20.96 7.68
C MET A 40 1.24 22.30 7.17
N ALA A 41 1.12 22.56 5.86
CA ALA A 41 1.52 23.82 5.22
C ALA A 41 0.73 25.04 5.70
N GLU A 42 -0.53 24.84 6.06
CA GLU A 42 -1.37 25.88 6.66
C GLU A 42 -1.00 26.08 8.13
N SER A 43 -0.78 25.00 8.88
CA SER A 43 -0.48 25.06 10.31
C SER A 43 0.88 25.65 10.65
N PHE A 44 1.96 25.35 9.91
CA PHE A 44 3.28 25.87 10.30
C PHE A 44 3.41 27.39 10.10
N LYS A 45 2.53 28.02 9.31
CA LYS A 45 2.47 29.48 9.17
C LYS A 45 1.98 30.20 10.43
N GLU A 46 1.30 29.47 11.31
CA GLU A 46 0.84 29.98 12.61
C GLU A 46 1.91 29.84 13.69
N LEU A 47 3.01 29.14 13.40
CA LEU A 47 4.13 28.93 14.31
C LEU A 47 5.23 29.95 14.06
N ASP A 48 6.04 30.18 15.09
CA ASP A 48 7.29 30.93 14.94
C ASP A 48 8.23 30.15 13.99
N PRO A 49 8.67 30.74 12.86
CA PRO A 49 9.58 30.09 11.91
C PRO A 49 10.90 29.65 12.53
N ASP A 50 11.33 30.32 13.60
CA ASP A 50 12.58 29.99 14.29
C ASP A 50 12.42 28.88 15.32
N SER A 51 11.17 28.53 15.68
CA SER A 51 10.90 27.44 16.62
C SER A 51 11.25 26.08 16.03
N SER A 52 11.81 25.19 16.88
CA SER A 52 12.12 23.80 16.49
C SER A 52 10.88 23.05 16.01
N MET A 53 9.70 23.38 16.57
CA MET A 53 8.43 22.80 16.16
C MET A 53 8.01 23.27 14.76
N GLY A 54 8.18 24.56 14.45
CA GLY A 54 7.91 25.12 13.12
C GLY A 54 8.77 24.46 12.04
N LYS A 55 10.08 24.38 12.26
CA LYS A 55 11.04 23.73 11.35
C LYS A 55 10.73 22.24 11.16
N ALA A 56 10.43 21.52 12.23
CA ALA A 56 10.06 20.11 12.16
C ALA A 56 8.75 19.89 11.36
N LEU A 57 7.77 20.77 11.53
CA LEU A 57 6.49 20.69 10.83
C LEU A 57 6.62 21.06 9.35
N GLU A 58 7.48 22.03 9.00
CA GLU A 58 7.80 22.38 7.61
C GLU A 58 8.47 21.21 6.87
N MET A 59 9.50 20.61 7.47
CA MET A 59 10.15 19.42 6.91
C MET A 59 9.18 18.25 6.78
N SER A 60 8.31 18.05 7.78
CA SER A 60 7.25 17.04 7.74
C SER A 60 6.30 17.30 6.57
N CYS A 61 5.90 18.54 6.34
CA CYS A 61 5.07 18.92 5.19
C CYS A 61 5.73 18.53 3.85
N ALA A 62 7.01 18.86 3.70
CA ALA A 62 7.77 18.57 2.48
C ALA A 62 7.88 17.06 2.22
N ILE A 63 8.22 16.26 3.25
CA ILE A 63 8.34 14.81 3.08
C ILE A 63 6.98 14.14 2.82
N GLN A 64 5.89 14.61 3.43
CA GLN A 64 4.54 14.09 3.10
C GLN A 64 4.16 14.38 1.64
N ASN A 65 4.52 15.54 1.09
CA ASN A 65 4.32 15.86 -0.33
C ASN A 65 5.10 14.90 -1.23
N GLN A 66 6.38 14.67 -0.90
CA GLN A 66 7.24 13.77 -1.65
C GLN A 66 6.74 12.32 -1.61
N LEU A 67 6.32 11.83 -0.44
CA LEU A 67 5.73 10.50 -0.30
C LEU A 67 4.42 10.34 -1.09
N ALA A 68 3.60 11.39 -1.17
CA ALA A 68 2.41 11.38 -2.02
C ALA A 68 2.76 11.21 -3.51
N ARG A 69 3.83 11.86 -3.98
CA ARG A 69 4.32 11.71 -5.37
C ARG A 69 4.87 10.31 -5.63
N ILE A 70 5.67 9.78 -4.71
CA ILE A 70 6.21 8.41 -4.80
C ILE A 70 5.07 7.38 -4.83
N LEU A 71 4.05 7.54 -3.99
CA LEU A 71 2.87 6.68 -4.00
C LEU A 71 2.11 6.76 -5.33
N ALA A 72 1.88 7.97 -5.85
CA ALA A 72 1.19 8.14 -7.13
C ALA A 72 1.95 7.50 -8.30
N GLU A 73 3.27 7.65 -8.36
CA GLU A 73 4.13 7.02 -9.36
C GLU A 73 4.10 5.49 -9.26
N PHE A 74 4.19 4.94 -8.04
CA PHE A 74 4.01 3.52 -7.79
C PHE A 74 2.68 3.00 -8.34
N GLU A 75 1.58 3.66 -7.99
CA GLU A 75 0.25 3.23 -8.43
C GLU A 75 0.09 3.33 -9.95
N MET A 76 0.71 4.32 -10.60
CA MET A 76 0.67 4.46 -12.07
C MET A 76 1.44 3.34 -12.76
N THR A 77 2.65 3.04 -12.29
CA THR A 77 3.48 1.94 -12.79
C THR A 77 2.77 0.59 -12.58
N LEU A 78 2.24 0.36 -11.37
CA LEU A 78 1.50 -0.85 -11.05
C LEU A 78 0.25 -1.02 -11.92
N GLU A 79 -0.46 0.06 -12.18
CA GLU A 79 -1.64 0.04 -13.05
C GLU A 79 -1.29 -0.35 -14.49
N ARG A 80 -0.25 0.28 -15.04
CA ARG A 80 0.21 0.05 -16.42
C ARG A 80 0.81 -1.34 -16.61
N ASP A 81 1.71 -1.75 -15.73
CA ASP A 81 2.59 -2.91 -15.98
C ASP A 81 2.05 -4.21 -15.39
N VAL A 82 1.04 -4.14 -14.52
CA VAL A 82 0.43 -5.33 -13.88
C VAL A 82 -1.09 -5.36 -14.04
N LEU A 83 -1.81 -4.32 -13.63
CA LEU A 83 -3.28 -4.36 -13.63
C LEU A 83 -3.86 -4.43 -15.04
N GLN A 84 -3.37 -3.61 -15.98
CA GLN A 84 -3.81 -3.63 -17.38
C GLN A 84 -3.55 -4.99 -18.05
N PRO A 85 -2.33 -5.57 -17.99
CA PRO A 85 -2.08 -6.91 -18.53
C PRO A 85 -2.94 -8.01 -17.89
N LEU A 86 -3.15 -7.99 -16.57
CA LEU A 86 -4.02 -8.97 -15.89
C LEU A 86 -5.49 -8.83 -16.31
N SER A 87 -5.96 -7.59 -16.51
CA SER A 87 -7.30 -7.31 -17.02
C SER A 87 -7.48 -7.92 -18.41
N LYS A 88 -6.55 -7.60 -19.33
CA LYS A 88 -6.54 -8.14 -20.69
C LYS A 88 -6.52 -9.67 -20.72
N LEU A 89 -5.66 -10.29 -19.91
CA LEU A 89 -5.61 -11.75 -19.78
C LEU A 89 -6.97 -12.33 -19.35
N SER A 90 -7.63 -11.70 -18.38
CA SER A 90 -8.85 -12.21 -17.77
C SER A 90 -10.13 -11.92 -18.57
N GLU A 91 -10.21 -10.77 -19.25
CA GLU A 91 -11.41 -10.29 -19.95
C GLU A 91 -11.35 -10.47 -21.48
N GLU A 92 -10.16 -10.62 -22.07
CA GLU A 92 -10.00 -10.78 -23.52
C GLU A 92 -9.46 -12.16 -23.90
N GLU A 93 -8.24 -12.51 -23.45
CA GLU A 93 -7.53 -13.70 -23.95
C GLU A 93 -8.18 -15.01 -23.47
N LEU A 94 -8.35 -15.19 -22.16
CA LEU A 94 -8.91 -16.43 -21.60
C LEU A 94 -10.37 -16.69 -21.98
N PRO A 95 -11.25 -15.67 -22.09
CA PRO A 95 -12.62 -15.88 -22.56
C PRO A 95 -12.72 -16.44 -23.98
N ILE A 96 -11.81 -16.06 -24.89
CA ILE A 96 -11.76 -16.61 -26.26
C ILE A 96 -11.48 -18.11 -26.23
N ILE A 97 -10.43 -18.52 -25.51
CA ILE A 97 -10.05 -19.93 -25.34
C ILE A 97 -11.20 -20.74 -24.72
N LEU A 98 -11.87 -20.18 -23.71
CA LEU A 98 -13.02 -20.80 -23.07
C LEU A 98 -14.24 -20.89 -24.00
N LYS A 99 -14.42 -19.95 -24.93
CA LYS A 99 -15.48 -20.00 -25.94
C LYS A 99 -15.23 -21.12 -26.94
N HIS A 100 -14.01 -21.26 -27.47
CA HIS A 100 -13.67 -22.35 -28.37
C HIS A 100 -13.79 -23.73 -27.70
N LYS A 101 -13.37 -23.85 -26.42
CA LYS A 101 -13.62 -25.05 -25.62
C LYS A 101 -15.11 -25.42 -25.56
N LYS A 102 -15.99 -24.46 -25.26
CA LYS A 102 -17.45 -24.68 -25.20
C LYS A 102 -18.03 -25.04 -26.56
N SER A 103 -17.56 -24.39 -27.63
CA SER A 103 -17.96 -24.70 -29.00
C SER A 103 -17.65 -26.15 -29.35
N LEU A 104 -16.40 -26.57 -29.08
CA LEU A 104 -15.95 -27.94 -29.31
C LEU A 104 -16.77 -28.96 -28.51
N GLN A 105 -17.04 -28.69 -27.22
CA GLN A 105 -17.89 -29.55 -26.39
C GLN A 105 -19.29 -29.73 -26.99
N LYS A 106 -19.88 -28.66 -27.52
CA LYS A 106 -21.19 -28.71 -28.17
C LYS A 106 -21.13 -29.55 -29.46
N LEU A 107 -20.17 -29.28 -30.34
CA LEU A 107 -20.02 -30.02 -31.60
C LEU A 107 -19.78 -31.51 -31.38
N VAL A 108 -18.97 -31.88 -30.38
CA VAL A 108 -18.75 -33.29 -30.00
C VAL A 108 -20.05 -33.93 -29.49
N SER A 109 -20.85 -33.22 -28.70
CA SER A 109 -22.15 -33.70 -28.23
C SER A 109 -23.14 -33.91 -29.39
N ASP A 110 -23.21 -32.95 -30.31
CA ASP A 110 -24.08 -33.02 -31.49
C ASP A 110 -23.66 -34.19 -32.40
N TRP A 111 -22.35 -34.38 -32.62
CA TRP A 111 -21.80 -35.51 -33.39
C TRP A 111 -22.13 -36.87 -32.77
N ASN A 112 -21.97 -37.01 -31.45
CA ASN A 112 -22.34 -38.24 -30.74
C ASN A 112 -23.84 -38.54 -30.85
N THR A 113 -24.68 -37.50 -30.79
CA THR A 113 -26.13 -37.62 -30.94
C THR A 113 -26.51 -38.10 -32.34
N LEU A 114 -25.88 -37.51 -33.37
CA LEU A 114 -26.11 -37.89 -34.77
C LEU A 114 -25.62 -39.32 -35.05
N LYS A 115 -24.46 -39.70 -34.52
CA LYS A 115 -23.91 -41.05 -34.62
C LYS A 115 -24.80 -42.11 -33.95
N SER A 116 -25.41 -41.77 -32.81
CA SER A 116 -26.43 -42.62 -32.16
C SER A 116 -27.66 -42.81 -33.05
N ARG A 117 -28.19 -41.72 -33.62
CA ARG A 117 -29.33 -41.76 -34.56
C ARG A 117 -29.02 -42.58 -35.82
N LEU A 118 -27.82 -42.43 -36.38
CA LEU A 118 -27.34 -43.22 -37.52
C LEU A 118 -27.32 -44.72 -37.19
N THR A 119 -26.79 -45.07 -36.02
CA THR A 119 -26.71 -46.46 -35.55
C THR A 119 -28.10 -47.06 -35.33
N GLN A 120 -29.05 -46.29 -34.79
CA GLN A 120 -30.44 -46.70 -34.64
C GLN A 120 -31.15 -46.89 -35.99
N ALA A 121 -30.96 -45.96 -36.93
CA ALA A 121 -31.52 -46.06 -38.28
C ALA A 121 -31.00 -47.29 -39.04
N ALA A 122 -29.71 -47.61 -38.90
CA ALA A 122 -29.10 -48.80 -39.48
C ALA A 122 -29.60 -50.12 -38.87
N LYS A 123 -29.90 -50.15 -37.56
CA LYS A 123 -30.51 -51.32 -36.91
C LYS A 123 -31.96 -51.54 -37.34
N ASN A 124 -32.72 -50.47 -37.52
CA ASN A 124 -34.12 -50.54 -37.98
C ASN A 124 -34.25 -50.95 -39.45
N SER A 125 -33.26 -50.67 -40.31
CA SER A 125 -33.29 -51.11 -41.71
C SER A 125 -32.93 -52.59 -41.90
N GLY A 126 -32.18 -53.21 -40.98
CA GLY A 126 -31.79 -54.63 -41.03
C GLY A 126 -32.76 -55.61 -40.35
N GLY A 127 -33.74 -55.13 -39.59
CA GLY A 127 -34.64 -55.96 -38.77
C GLY A 127 -35.93 -56.45 -39.43
N GLY A 128 -36.21 -56.04 -40.67
CA GLY A 128 -37.44 -56.35 -41.40
C GLY A 128 -37.36 -57.59 -42.29
N GLN A 129 -36.90 -58.73 -41.77
CA GLN A 129 -36.97 -60.01 -42.47
C GLN A 129 -37.93 -60.96 -41.73
N GLY A 130 -39.16 -60.47 -41.51
CA GLY A 130 -40.31 -61.29 -41.12
C GLY A 130 -41.10 -61.65 -42.37
N LEU A 131 -41.19 -62.94 -42.66
CA LEU A 131 -41.91 -63.55 -43.78
C LEU A 131 -43.31 -62.95 -43.98
N GLY A 132 -43.59 -62.40 -45.17
CA GLY A 132 -44.95 -62.25 -45.68
C GLY A 132 -45.26 -60.96 -46.44
N GLY A 133 -45.49 -61.10 -47.74
CA GLY A 133 -46.45 -60.28 -48.48
C GLY A 133 -45.92 -58.95 -49.03
N GLY A 134 -45.97 -58.81 -50.35
CA GLY A 134 -45.39 -57.70 -51.07
C GLY A 134 -46.09 -56.36 -50.85
N THR A 135 -45.32 -55.28 -51.01
CA THR A 135 -45.72 -53.96 -51.54
C THR A 135 -44.51 -53.02 -51.54
N GLY A 136 -44.15 -52.48 -52.71
CA GLY A 136 -43.41 -51.21 -52.84
C GLY A 136 -41.87 -51.22 -52.76
N SER A 137 -41.21 -51.44 -53.91
CA SER A 137 -39.79 -51.07 -54.16
C SER A 137 -39.45 -49.61 -53.76
N TYR A 138 -40.45 -48.72 -53.72
CA TYR A 138 -40.34 -47.33 -53.31
C TYR A 138 -40.06 -47.09 -51.81
N GLY A 139 -40.40 -48.03 -50.92
CA GLY A 139 -40.16 -47.87 -49.47
C GLY A 139 -38.70 -48.10 -49.06
N HIS A 140 -38.01 -48.98 -49.79
CA HIS A 140 -36.61 -49.33 -49.53
C HIS A 140 -35.64 -48.25 -50.06
N THR A 141 -36.00 -47.57 -51.15
CA THR A 141 -35.21 -46.45 -51.69
C THR A 141 -35.30 -45.21 -50.80
N ALA A 142 -36.48 -44.87 -50.28
CA ALA A 142 -36.64 -43.71 -49.38
C ALA A 142 -35.88 -43.86 -48.04
N THR A 143 -35.80 -45.07 -47.50
CA THR A 143 -35.01 -45.36 -46.29
C THR A 143 -33.50 -45.37 -46.57
N ALA A 144 -33.08 -45.78 -47.77
CA ALA A 144 -31.68 -45.68 -48.21
C ALA A 144 -31.24 -44.23 -48.37
N THR A 145 -32.02 -43.38 -49.05
CA THR A 145 -31.72 -41.95 -49.22
C THR A 145 -31.62 -41.22 -47.87
N LYS A 146 -32.54 -41.51 -46.94
CA LYS A 146 -32.51 -40.93 -45.58
C LYS A 146 -31.27 -41.37 -44.77
N MET A 147 -30.77 -42.58 -45.01
CA MET A 147 -29.55 -43.08 -44.37
C MET A 147 -28.31 -42.43 -44.98
N GLU A 148 -28.30 -42.18 -46.28
CA GLU A 148 -27.23 -41.47 -46.99
C GLU A 148 -27.14 -40.01 -46.53
N THR A 149 -28.27 -39.29 -46.43
CA THR A 149 -28.27 -37.92 -45.90
C THR A 149 -27.76 -37.85 -44.45
N LEU A 150 -28.12 -38.81 -43.59
CA LEU A 150 -27.62 -38.85 -42.21
C LEU A 150 -26.11 -39.16 -42.14
N LYS A 151 -25.56 -39.89 -43.12
CA LYS A 151 -24.11 -40.13 -43.23
C LYS A 151 -23.39 -38.86 -43.68
N GLU A 152 -23.92 -38.15 -44.67
CA GLU A 152 -23.36 -36.88 -45.13
C GLU A 152 -23.36 -35.82 -44.00
N GLU A 153 -24.46 -35.70 -43.26
CA GLU A 153 -24.55 -34.83 -42.07
C GLU A 153 -23.52 -35.23 -41.00
N GLU A 154 -23.28 -36.53 -40.80
CA GLU A 154 -22.31 -37.04 -39.83
C GLU A 154 -20.87 -36.71 -40.24
N GLU A 155 -20.55 -36.88 -41.52
CA GLU A 155 -19.24 -36.53 -42.07
C GLU A 155 -18.98 -35.02 -42.00
N GLU A 156 -19.97 -34.19 -42.34
CA GLU A 156 -19.85 -32.73 -42.24
C GLU A 156 -19.63 -32.29 -40.79
N LEU A 157 -20.43 -32.84 -39.85
CA LEU A 157 -20.32 -32.49 -38.44
C LEU A 157 -19.00 -32.97 -37.84
N LYS A 158 -18.51 -34.15 -38.25
CA LYS A 158 -17.19 -34.66 -37.88
C LYS A 158 -16.07 -33.75 -38.37
N LYS A 159 -16.15 -33.25 -39.61
CA LYS A 159 -15.19 -32.27 -40.14
C LYS A 159 -15.19 -30.98 -39.30
N ARG A 160 -16.37 -30.47 -38.92
CA ARG A 160 -16.49 -29.30 -38.03
C ARG A 160 -15.90 -29.54 -36.64
N VAL A 161 -16.04 -30.75 -36.08
CA VAL A 161 -15.41 -31.13 -34.81
C VAL A 161 -13.89 -31.06 -34.91
N GLU A 162 -13.28 -31.63 -35.95
CA GLU A 162 -11.82 -31.58 -36.10
C GLU A 162 -11.32 -30.15 -36.30
N THR A 163 -11.99 -29.33 -37.12
CA THR A 163 -11.62 -27.90 -37.26
C THR A 163 -11.70 -27.16 -35.92
N SER A 164 -12.79 -27.32 -35.16
CA SER A 164 -12.94 -26.66 -33.85
C SER A 164 -11.93 -27.16 -32.81
N LYS A 165 -11.49 -28.42 -32.92
CA LYS A 165 -10.46 -29.01 -32.07
C LYS A 165 -9.09 -28.44 -32.40
N ASP A 166 -8.76 -28.30 -33.68
CA ASP A 166 -7.51 -27.69 -34.12
C ASP A 166 -7.43 -26.21 -33.69
N GLU A 167 -8.51 -25.44 -33.83
CA GLU A 167 -8.60 -24.06 -33.33
C GLU A 167 -8.38 -23.99 -31.81
N TYR A 168 -9.03 -24.86 -31.04
CA TYR A 168 -8.85 -24.88 -29.59
C TYR A 168 -7.43 -25.30 -29.18
N LEU A 169 -6.81 -26.25 -29.89
CA LEU A 169 -5.43 -26.66 -29.64
C LEU A 169 -4.45 -25.54 -29.98
N ALA A 170 -4.65 -24.83 -31.09
CA ALA A 170 -3.82 -23.68 -31.47
C ALA A 170 -3.85 -22.60 -30.37
N ASP A 171 -5.03 -22.29 -29.84
CA ASP A 171 -5.21 -21.39 -28.69
C ASP A 171 -4.45 -21.85 -27.44
N LEU A 172 -4.53 -23.15 -27.11
CA LEU A 172 -3.84 -23.71 -25.95
C LEU A 172 -2.33 -23.67 -26.11
N TYR A 173 -1.80 -23.97 -27.30
CA TYR A 173 -0.37 -23.87 -27.56
C TYR A 173 0.11 -22.43 -27.49
N HIS A 174 -0.64 -21.48 -28.06
CA HIS A 174 -0.31 -20.05 -27.95
C HIS A 174 -0.41 -19.52 -26.52
N PHE A 175 -1.33 -20.05 -25.72
CA PHE A 175 -1.39 -19.72 -24.31
C PHE A 175 -0.18 -20.26 -23.53
N ALA A 176 0.23 -21.51 -23.82
CA ALA A 176 1.37 -22.13 -23.17
C ALA A 176 2.69 -21.40 -23.45
N THR A 177 2.90 -20.86 -24.66
CA THR A 177 4.11 -20.08 -24.98
C THR A 177 4.21 -18.76 -24.23
N LYS A 178 3.10 -18.27 -23.66
CA LYS A 178 3.04 -17.03 -22.87
C LYS A 178 2.93 -17.25 -21.37
N GLU A 179 2.92 -18.51 -20.91
CA GLU A 179 2.70 -18.83 -19.50
C GLU A 179 3.73 -18.15 -18.59
N ASP A 180 5.01 -18.18 -18.97
CA ASP A 180 6.09 -17.50 -18.25
C ASP A 180 5.89 -15.98 -18.21
N THR A 181 5.40 -15.38 -19.30
CA THR A 181 5.08 -13.95 -19.36
C THR A 181 3.97 -13.59 -18.36
N TYR A 182 2.95 -14.44 -18.22
CA TYR A 182 1.88 -14.22 -17.24
C TYR A 182 2.37 -14.40 -15.80
N ALA A 183 3.29 -15.33 -15.56
CA ALA A 183 3.95 -15.49 -14.26
C ALA A 183 4.78 -14.24 -13.91
N ASN A 184 5.47 -13.67 -14.90
CA ASN A 184 6.29 -12.47 -14.74
C ASN A 184 5.48 -11.25 -14.27
N TYR A 185 4.17 -11.15 -14.55
CA TYR A 185 3.34 -10.05 -13.99
C TYR A 185 3.32 -10.05 -12.45
N PHE A 186 3.37 -11.22 -11.82
CA PHE A 186 3.41 -11.32 -10.36
C PHE A 186 4.80 -11.04 -9.80
N ILE A 187 5.85 -11.37 -10.55
CA ILE A 187 7.22 -10.96 -10.21
C ILE A 187 7.32 -9.44 -10.26
N HIS A 188 6.83 -8.84 -11.35
CA HIS A 188 6.87 -7.39 -11.53
C HIS A 188 6.03 -6.63 -10.49
N LEU A 189 4.90 -7.19 -10.06
CA LEU A 189 4.14 -6.69 -8.91
C LEU A 189 5.04 -6.55 -7.67
N MET A 190 5.80 -7.61 -7.33
CA MET A 190 6.68 -7.60 -6.17
C MET A 190 7.86 -6.63 -6.34
N GLU A 191 8.43 -6.53 -7.54
CA GLU A 191 9.52 -5.60 -7.86
C GLU A 191 9.07 -4.15 -7.73
N ILE A 192 7.92 -3.79 -8.29
CA ILE A 192 7.33 -2.45 -8.22
C ILE A 192 7.03 -2.07 -6.76
N GLN A 193 6.48 -3.00 -5.97
CA GLN A 193 6.23 -2.78 -4.55
C GLN A 193 7.54 -2.57 -3.76
N ALA A 194 8.56 -3.40 -4.03
CA ALA A 194 9.86 -3.27 -3.36
C ALA A 194 10.55 -1.93 -3.68
N ASP A 195 10.49 -1.48 -4.93
CA ASP A 195 11.01 -0.18 -5.35
C ASP A 195 10.29 0.98 -4.67
N TYR A 196 8.95 0.95 -4.63
CA TYR A 196 8.13 1.93 -3.92
C TYR A 196 8.54 2.07 -2.44
N HIS A 197 8.63 0.95 -1.73
CA HIS A 197 8.99 0.96 -0.32
C HIS A 197 10.42 1.45 -0.09
N ARG A 198 11.37 1.05 -0.95
CA ARG A 198 12.77 1.50 -0.88
C ARG A 198 12.90 3.01 -1.10
N LYS A 199 12.22 3.56 -2.12
CA LYS A 199 12.22 5.01 -2.41
C LYS A 199 11.58 5.81 -1.27
N SER A 200 10.48 5.31 -0.71
CA SER A 200 9.80 5.94 0.42
C SER A 200 10.68 5.96 1.66
N LEU A 201 11.30 4.81 2.00
CA LEU A 201 12.21 4.70 3.14
C LEU A 201 13.43 5.61 2.98
N SER A 202 14.08 5.58 1.81
CA SER A 202 15.23 6.45 1.54
C SER A 202 14.88 7.93 1.69
N SER A 203 13.69 8.36 1.25
CA SER A 203 13.26 9.75 1.39
C SER A 203 13.03 10.12 2.87
N LEU A 204 12.45 9.20 3.65
CA LEU A 204 12.24 9.37 5.08
C LEU A 204 13.55 9.42 5.86
N ASP A 205 14.50 8.53 5.55
CA ASP A 205 15.80 8.49 6.23
C ASP A 205 16.57 9.80 6.01
N THR A 206 16.57 10.33 4.78
CA THR A 206 17.16 11.64 4.48
C THR A 206 16.51 12.76 5.30
N ALA A 207 15.18 12.85 5.29
CA ALA A 207 14.45 13.87 6.04
C ALA A 207 14.68 13.77 7.56
N LEU A 208 14.76 12.54 8.10
CA LEU A 208 15.05 12.30 9.51
C LEU A 208 16.48 12.69 9.87
N ALA A 209 17.45 12.42 9.01
CA ALA A 209 18.84 12.84 9.23
C ALA A 209 18.95 14.36 9.31
N GLU A 210 18.36 15.07 8.35
CA GLU A 210 18.32 16.54 8.33
C GLU A 210 17.58 17.12 9.55
N LEU A 211 16.46 16.53 9.97
CA LEU A 211 15.67 17.04 11.10
C LEU A 211 16.41 16.87 12.43
N ARG A 212 17.15 15.76 12.57
CA ARG A 212 18.02 15.50 13.73
C ARG A 212 19.21 16.46 13.75
N GLU A 213 19.82 16.75 12.60
CA GLU A 213 20.90 17.74 12.50
C GLU A 213 20.39 19.14 12.90
N ASN A 214 19.22 19.55 12.39
CA ASN A 214 18.61 20.83 12.74
C ASN A 214 18.27 20.94 14.24
N HIS A 215 17.88 19.85 14.89
CA HIS A 215 17.71 19.82 16.36
C HIS A 215 19.05 19.85 17.10
N SER A 216 20.10 19.24 16.53
CA SER A 216 21.44 19.19 17.14
C SER A 216 22.19 20.53 17.02
N GLN A 217 21.87 21.37 16.03
CA GLN A 217 22.48 22.69 15.85
C GLN A 217 21.80 23.81 16.67
N ALA A 218 20.56 23.60 17.12
CA ALA A 218 19.88 24.52 18.03
C ALA A 218 20.42 24.47 19.47
N ASP A 219 21.13 23.38 19.82
CA ASP A 219 21.93 23.24 21.03
C ASP A 219 23.43 23.24 20.63
N PRO A 220 24.20 24.32 20.83
CA PRO A 220 25.64 24.26 20.68
C PRO A 220 26.24 23.47 21.85
N SER A 221 26.18 22.14 21.78
CA SER A 221 27.05 21.29 22.57
C SER A 221 27.40 20.03 21.78
N PRO A 222 28.70 19.80 21.53
CA PRO A 222 29.12 18.76 20.61
C PRO A 222 28.97 17.39 21.25
N LEU A 223 28.57 16.44 20.42
CA LEU A 223 28.91 15.02 20.48
C LEU A 223 28.18 14.16 21.54
N THR A 224 27.34 13.29 20.98
CA THR A 224 27.15 11.88 21.37
C THR A 224 26.49 11.61 22.73
N THR A 225 25.28 11.03 22.68
CA THR A 225 24.70 10.16 23.73
C THR A 225 24.39 10.76 25.12
N ALA A 226 24.49 12.06 25.34
CA ALA A 226 23.99 12.66 26.57
C ALA A 226 22.55 13.13 26.36
N THR A 227 21.62 12.47 27.06
CA THR A 227 20.28 13.00 27.40
C THR A 227 20.42 14.48 27.76
N PRO A 228 19.49 15.38 27.36
CA PRO A 228 19.55 16.79 27.76
C PRO A 228 19.87 16.85 29.25
N LEU A 229 20.84 17.69 29.64
CA LEU A 229 21.25 17.92 31.03
C LEU A 229 20.05 18.50 31.80
N GLY A 230 19.07 17.66 32.04
CA GLY A 230 17.82 18.02 32.68
C GLY A 230 18.15 18.33 34.12
N VAL A 231 18.02 19.60 34.48
CA VAL A 231 18.05 20.00 35.90
C VAL A 231 16.84 19.44 36.65
N TYR A 232 15.74 19.17 35.93
CA TYR A 232 14.52 18.55 36.45
C TYR A 232 14.13 17.30 35.66
N GLY A 233 13.48 16.33 36.31
CA GLY A 233 12.90 15.14 35.66
C GLY A 233 13.85 13.95 35.48
N VAL A 234 15.10 14.04 35.96
CA VAL A 234 16.08 12.94 35.98
C VAL A 234 16.36 12.48 37.42
N PRO A 235 16.82 11.23 37.63
CA PRO A 235 17.26 10.78 38.94
C PRO A 235 18.38 11.67 39.50
N LEU A 236 18.33 11.95 40.81
CA LEU A 236 19.30 12.82 41.49
C LEU A 236 20.75 12.36 41.27
N GLU A 237 21.01 11.05 41.36
CA GLU A 237 22.35 10.48 41.15
C GLU A 237 22.89 10.81 39.75
N THR A 238 22.06 10.65 38.72
CA THR A 238 22.40 10.99 37.33
C THR A 238 22.64 12.48 37.16
N HIS A 239 21.83 13.33 37.80
CA HIS A 239 22.03 14.78 37.78
C HIS A 239 23.38 15.21 38.37
N LEU A 240 23.71 14.69 39.56
CA LEU A 240 24.96 15.01 40.26
C LEU A 240 26.18 14.52 39.49
N GLN A 241 26.14 13.29 38.96
CA GLN A 241 27.21 12.72 38.13
C GLN A 241 27.41 13.53 36.83
N ASN A 242 26.32 13.90 36.15
CA ASN A 242 26.40 14.60 34.87
C ASN A 242 26.89 16.05 35.01
N LEU A 243 26.56 16.73 36.10
CA LEU A 243 26.99 18.11 36.36
C LEU A 243 28.27 18.20 37.18
N GLY A 244 28.81 17.07 37.67
CA GLY A 244 30.00 17.04 38.51
C GLY A 244 29.83 17.81 39.83
N ARG A 245 28.62 17.79 40.41
CA ARG A 245 28.30 18.53 41.65
C ARG A 245 27.97 17.57 42.79
N ASP A 246 28.28 17.99 44.01
CA ASP A 246 27.90 17.26 45.23
C ASP A 246 26.45 17.55 45.67
N ILE A 247 25.93 18.72 45.30
CA ILE A 247 24.57 19.18 45.61
C ILE A 247 23.87 19.54 44.30
N ALA A 248 22.59 19.16 44.19
CA ALA A 248 21.80 19.49 43.02
C ALA A 248 21.68 21.01 42.90
N LEU A 249 21.89 21.52 41.70
CA LEU A 249 21.91 22.95 41.44
C LEU A 249 20.66 23.69 42.00
N PRO A 250 19.42 23.19 41.84
CA PRO A 250 18.24 23.82 42.44
C PRO A 250 18.32 23.95 43.96
N ILE A 251 18.80 22.92 44.63
CA ILE A 251 18.90 22.91 46.09
C ILE A 251 19.97 23.90 46.54
N GLU A 252 21.15 23.87 45.91
CA GLU A 252 22.25 24.76 46.25
C GLU A 252 21.88 26.23 46.04
N ALA A 253 21.24 26.54 44.91
CA ALA A 253 20.81 27.90 44.58
C ALA A 253 19.77 28.42 45.60
N CYS A 254 18.79 27.58 45.97
CA CYS A 254 17.80 27.94 46.99
C CYS A 254 18.46 28.21 48.36
N VAL A 255 19.40 27.37 48.78
CA VAL A 255 20.10 27.53 50.06
C VAL A 255 20.97 28.79 50.05
N MET A 256 21.70 29.08 48.97
CA MET A 256 22.52 30.28 48.87
C MET A 256 21.69 31.57 48.97
N MET A 257 20.55 31.64 48.27
CA MET A 257 19.63 32.78 48.36
C MET A 257 19.07 32.96 49.77
N LEU A 258 18.64 31.87 50.41
CA LEU A 258 18.12 31.93 51.78
C LEU A 258 19.16 32.44 52.77
N LEU A 259 20.43 32.08 52.58
CA LEU A 259 21.55 32.54 53.40
C LEU A 259 21.91 34.01 53.13
N SER A 260 21.79 34.50 51.89
CA SER A 260 22.15 35.89 51.54
C SER A 260 21.08 36.89 51.94
N ASP A 261 19.82 36.61 51.59
CA ASP A 261 18.75 37.61 51.60
C ASP A 261 17.46 37.10 52.26
N GLY A 262 17.31 35.80 52.50
CA GLY A 262 16.09 35.23 53.07
C GLY A 262 15.67 35.82 54.44
N MET A 263 16.63 36.25 55.26
CA MET A 263 16.34 36.88 56.56
C MET A 263 15.88 38.35 56.46
N LYS A 264 16.01 38.98 55.28
CA LYS A 264 15.59 40.37 55.03
C LYS A 264 14.18 40.46 54.45
N GLU A 265 13.61 39.33 54.04
CA GLU A 265 12.38 39.27 53.27
C GLU A 265 11.16 38.95 54.12
N GLU A 266 10.16 39.84 54.08
CA GLU A 266 8.93 39.66 54.84
C GLU A 266 8.03 38.61 54.20
N GLY A 267 7.51 37.70 55.03
CA GLY A 267 6.53 36.72 54.60
C GLY A 267 7.06 35.70 53.57
N LEU A 268 8.38 35.50 53.49
CA LEU A 268 9.06 34.64 52.51
C LEU A 268 8.41 33.27 52.27
N PHE A 269 8.03 32.57 53.34
CA PHE A 269 7.37 31.25 53.26
C PHE A 269 5.84 31.30 53.31
N ARG A 270 5.27 32.50 53.49
CA ARG A 270 3.81 32.72 53.56
C ARG A 270 3.25 33.23 52.23
N LEU A 271 4.03 34.00 51.49
CA LEU A 271 3.66 34.58 50.22
C LEU A 271 4.24 33.72 49.10
N ALA A 272 3.36 33.10 48.30
CA ALA A 272 3.79 32.34 47.14
C ALA A 272 4.09 33.28 45.97
N ALA A 273 5.18 33.02 45.25
CA ALA A 273 5.41 33.69 43.97
C ALA A 273 4.37 33.28 42.92
N GLY A 274 4.19 34.14 41.92
CA GLY A 274 3.33 33.84 40.78
C GLY A 274 3.81 32.59 40.02
N ALA A 275 2.86 31.77 39.54
CA ALA A 275 3.18 30.53 38.82
C ALA A 275 4.03 30.74 37.56
N SER A 276 3.91 31.90 36.89
CA SER A 276 4.75 32.28 35.75
C SER A 276 6.21 32.52 36.16
N VAL A 277 6.43 33.08 37.34
CA VAL A 277 7.77 33.35 37.90
C VAL A 277 8.45 32.04 38.25
N LEU A 278 7.74 31.12 38.91
CA LEU A 278 8.25 29.78 39.24
C LEU A 278 8.60 28.97 37.97
N LYS A 279 7.75 29.04 36.93
CA LYS A 279 8.02 28.37 35.65
C LYS A 279 9.23 28.97 34.92
N ARG A 280 9.33 30.30 34.91
CA ARG A 280 10.50 31.00 34.34
C ARG A 280 11.77 30.62 35.08
N LEU A 281 11.74 30.60 36.42
CA LEU A 281 12.87 30.18 37.25
C LEU A 281 13.32 28.77 36.88
N LYS A 282 12.40 27.80 36.87
CA LYS A 282 12.69 26.40 36.49
C LYS A 282 13.25 26.29 35.07
N GLN A 283 12.75 27.08 34.12
CA GLN A 283 13.26 27.14 32.75
C GLN A 283 14.68 27.71 32.70
N THR A 284 14.94 28.84 33.36
CA THR A 284 16.29 29.44 33.43
C THR A 284 17.30 28.47 34.02
N MET A 285 16.94 27.76 35.09
CA MET A 285 17.82 26.74 35.69
C MET A 285 18.11 25.58 34.74
N ALA A 286 17.12 25.17 33.93
CA ALA A 286 17.31 24.12 32.94
C ALA A 286 18.14 24.58 31.72
N SER A 287 18.11 25.88 31.39
CA SER A 287 18.81 26.43 30.23
C SER A 287 20.24 26.90 30.51
N ASP A 288 20.52 27.42 31.71
CA ASP A 288 21.86 27.86 32.12
C ASP A 288 22.16 27.46 33.57
N PRO A 289 22.80 26.30 33.78
CA PRO A 289 23.12 25.82 35.12
C PRO A 289 24.29 26.57 35.80
N CYS A 290 24.95 27.52 35.11
CA CYS A 290 26.13 28.23 35.63
C CYS A 290 25.82 29.65 36.13
N SER A 291 24.73 30.29 35.70
CA SER A 291 24.36 31.65 36.14
C SER A 291 23.51 31.67 37.42
N LEU A 292 24.12 31.27 38.54
CA LEU A 292 23.52 31.42 39.88
C LEU A 292 23.19 32.88 40.25
N GLN A 293 23.79 33.87 39.59
CA GLN A 293 23.70 35.28 39.97
C GLN A 293 22.41 35.97 39.49
N GLU A 294 21.82 35.57 38.36
CA GLU A 294 20.51 36.10 37.91
C GLU A 294 19.34 35.42 38.63
N PHE A 295 19.58 34.23 39.19
CA PHE A 295 18.61 33.37 39.86
C PHE A 295 18.10 33.93 41.22
N CYS A 296 18.95 34.62 41.99
CA CYS A 296 18.63 35.11 43.34
C CYS A 296 17.77 36.39 43.36
N SER A 297 17.18 36.79 42.24
CA SER A 297 16.49 38.08 42.10
C SER A 297 15.10 38.15 42.76
N ASP A 298 14.43 37.00 42.97
CA ASP A 298 13.11 36.91 43.60
C ASP A 298 13.10 35.85 44.72
N PRO A 299 13.24 36.28 45.98
CA PRO A 299 13.30 35.39 47.13
C PRO A 299 12.05 34.51 47.31
N HIS A 300 10.86 35.03 47.01
CA HIS A 300 9.59 34.29 47.13
C HIS A 300 9.46 33.22 46.04
N ALA A 301 10.02 33.45 44.86
CA ALA A 301 10.06 32.45 43.80
C ALA A 301 11.00 31.31 44.15
N VAL A 302 12.17 31.62 44.71
CA VAL A 302 13.14 30.62 45.13
C VAL A 302 12.66 29.83 46.35
N ALA A 303 11.97 30.47 47.30
CA ALA A 303 11.38 29.80 48.45
C ALA A 303 10.19 28.88 48.08
N GLY A 304 9.52 29.14 46.96
CA GLY A 304 8.39 28.36 46.46
C GLY A 304 8.71 27.35 45.35
N ALA A 305 9.96 27.27 44.87
CA ALA A 305 10.41 26.46 43.74
C ALA A 305 10.50 24.95 44.05
#